data_AF-A0A1I4I6G2-F1
#
_entry.id   AF-A0A1I4I6G2-F1
#
_cell.length_a   1.000
_cell.length_b   1.000
_cell.length_c   1.000
_cell.angle_alpha   90.00
_cell.angle_beta   90.00
_cell.angle_gamma   90.00
#
_symmetry.space_group_name_H-M   'P 1'
#
loop_
_entity.id
_entity.type
_entity.pdbx_description
1 polymer ?
#
loop_
_entity_poly.entity_id
_entity_poly.type
_entity_poly.pdbx_seq_one_letter_code
_entity_poly.pdbx_strand_id
1 'polypeptide(L)'
;IVSMEFSLRGNGAENAGGRDQKECGWAGRILRLSREMANWGDDAHKRLEAIANKLPLGELVAAKAIFLKIMRGEKGVVPCLEGLLADTPRQEPMAAGTSFITEINGVQVQGRWLSGRRFEFSVGGRTIVEDIDPDEDEPTMTKCTSWLILSHLSTLPLGLEVEVEGEVDVVPLGSALIQEIASSTSLLMSVDGPESAKGMRTHSLAEHGSYVCHKEGIVEPITWALHNLLCREGASLTDWIREVAGGASIPLLSRTSIALHQLQGLVGDRGKWAREMLEKHIEPAIEATHKIQLDGPIVDQPNR
;
A
#
# COMPACT_ATOMS: atom_id res chain seq x y z
N ILE A 1 -5.36 -24.25 -7.68
CA ILE A 1 -4.20 -24.20 -8.60
C ILE A 1 -4.77 -24.30 -10.01
N VAL A 2 -5.13 -23.15 -10.58
CA VAL A 2 -5.55 -23.03 -11.98
C VAL A 2 -4.37 -22.39 -12.69
N SER A 3 -3.79 -23.08 -13.68
CA SER A 3 -2.79 -22.48 -14.55
C SER A 3 -3.48 -21.42 -15.42
N MET A 4 -3.11 -20.16 -15.24
CA MET A 4 -3.52 -19.06 -16.12
C MET A 4 -2.33 -18.67 -16.99
N GLU A 5 -2.47 -18.78 -18.30
CA GLU A 5 -1.51 -18.20 -19.25
C GLU A 5 -1.87 -16.74 -19.48
N PHE A 6 -0.92 -15.84 -19.28
CA PHE A 6 -1.14 -14.39 -19.34
C PHE A 6 -0.59 -13.80 -20.65
N SER A 7 -1.45 -13.12 -21.41
CA SER A 7 -1.06 -12.29 -22.55
C SER A 7 -1.35 -10.82 -22.21
N LEU A 8 -0.33 -9.95 -22.32
CA LEU A 8 -0.46 -8.51 -22.11
C LEU A 8 -0.18 -7.80 -23.42
N ARG A 9 -1.18 -7.13 -24.02
CA ARG A 9 -0.98 -6.18 -25.13
C ARG A 9 -1.36 -4.77 -24.71
N GLY A 10 -0.40 -3.85 -24.80
CA GLY A 10 -0.67 -2.41 -24.72
C GLY A 10 -1.17 -1.89 -26.07
N ASN A 11 -2.26 -1.11 -26.07
CA ASN A 11 -2.70 -0.39 -27.26
C ASN A 11 -1.62 0.60 -27.71
N GLY A 12 -1.18 0.45 -28.95
CA GLY A 12 0.02 1.09 -29.50
C GLY A 12 -0.06 2.61 -29.57
N ALA A 13 1.01 3.27 -29.15
CA ALA A 13 1.33 4.64 -29.52
C ALA A 13 2.54 4.61 -30.46
N GLU A 14 2.35 5.16 -31.66
CA GLU A 14 3.32 5.20 -32.75
C GLU A 14 4.58 6.02 -32.43
N ASN A 15 5.64 5.64 -33.14
CA ASN A 15 7.01 6.13 -33.07
C ASN A 15 7.15 7.66 -33.10
N ALA A 16 7.95 8.19 -32.18
CA ALA A 16 8.71 9.43 -32.41
C ALA A 16 10.18 9.19 -32.04
N GLY A 17 11.01 9.00 -33.08
CA GLY A 17 12.46 9.03 -32.95
C GLY A 17 12.97 10.44 -32.69
N GLY A 18 13.97 10.59 -31.83
CA GLY A 18 14.70 11.85 -31.72
C GLY A 18 15.44 12.07 -30.40
N ARG A 19 16.77 11.83 -30.46
CA ARG A 19 17.87 12.47 -29.70
C ARG A 19 18.04 12.14 -28.20
N ASP A 20 19.28 11.76 -27.90
CA ASP A 20 19.95 11.82 -26.59
C ASP A 20 19.73 13.18 -25.91
N GLN A 21 18.65 13.32 -25.16
CA GLN A 21 18.61 14.23 -24.03
C GLN A 21 19.20 13.49 -22.84
N LYS A 22 20.27 14.04 -22.26
CA LYS A 22 20.79 13.61 -20.96
C LYS A 22 19.61 13.43 -20.01
N GLU A 23 19.36 12.18 -19.63
CA GLU A 23 18.30 11.74 -18.72
C GLU A 23 18.54 12.28 -17.31
N CYS A 24 18.40 13.60 -17.14
CA CYS A 24 18.49 14.28 -15.86
C CYS A 24 17.06 14.49 -15.33
N GLY A 25 16.80 14.03 -14.10
CA GLY A 25 15.50 14.15 -13.43
C GLY A 25 14.71 12.85 -13.31
N TRP A 26 13.55 12.91 -12.66
CA TRP A 26 12.72 11.75 -12.32
C TRP A 26 12.26 10.95 -13.55
N ALA A 27 11.86 11.62 -14.63
CA ALA A 27 11.44 10.97 -15.87
C ALA A 27 12.59 10.13 -16.50
N GLY A 28 13.81 10.67 -16.48
CA GLY A 28 15.00 9.95 -16.94
C GLY A 28 15.30 8.70 -16.10
N ARG A 29 15.18 8.82 -14.77
CA ARG A 29 15.35 7.68 -13.85
C ARG A 29 14.32 6.57 -14.11
N ILE A 30 13.05 6.94 -14.30
CA ILE A 30 11.96 5.99 -14.61
C ILE A 30 12.23 5.26 -15.94
N LEU A 31 12.62 6.00 -16.98
CA LEU A 31 12.90 5.41 -18.30
C LEU A 31 14.09 4.46 -18.25
N ARG A 32 15.16 4.84 -17.56
CA ARG A 32 16.33 3.99 -17.35
C ARG A 32 15.98 2.72 -16.60
N LEU A 33 15.30 2.85 -15.46
CA LEU A 33 14.86 1.73 -14.64
C LEU A 33 14.02 0.74 -15.45
N SER A 34 13.04 1.25 -16.20
CA SER A 34 12.19 0.44 -17.08
C SER A 34 12.99 -0.33 -18.13
N ARG A 35 14.04 0.27 -18.73
CA ARG A 35 14.91 -0.41 -19.70
C ARG A 35 15.80 -1.47 -19.05
N GLU A 36 16.34 -1.19 -17.87
CA GLU A 36 17.17 -2.13 -17.13
C GLU A 36 16.39 -3.39 -16.72
N MET A 37 15.13 -3.22 -16.32
CA MET A 37 14.20 -4.32 -15.98
C MET A 37 14.01 -5.35 -17.11
N ALA A 38 14.27 -5.00 -18.37
CA ALA A 38 14.22 -5.96 -19.49
C ALA A 38 15.19 -7.15 -19.32
N ASN A 39 16.23 -6.98 -18.50
CA ASN A 39 17.31 -7.96 -18.35
C ASN A 39 17.36 -8.63 -16.97
N TRP A 40 16.34 -8.45 -16.11
CA TRP A 40 16.44 -8.82 -14.69
C TRP A 40 16.03 -10.25 -14.32
N GLY A 41 15.55 -11.05 -15.27
CA GLY A 41 15.15 -12.44 -15.02
C GLY A 41 14.08 -12.56 -13.92
N ASP A 42 14.03 -13.71 -13.25
CA ASP A 42 12.94 -14.08 -12.33
C ASP A 42 12.98 -13.30 -10.99
N ASP A 43 14.15 -12.80 -10.58
CA ASP A 43 14.33 -12.00 -9.36
C ASP A 43 14.12 -10.48 -9.57
N ALA A 44 13.46 -10.08 -10.66
CA ALA A 44 13.22 -8.68 -10.99
C ALA A 44 12.54 -7.89 -9.84
N HIS A 45 11.59 -8.52 -9.13
CA HIS A 45 10.88 -7.90 -8.01
C HIS A 45 11.82 -7.50 -6.86
N LYS A 46 12.76 -8.37 -6.44
CA LYS A 46 13.74 -8.07 -5.36
C LYS A 46 14.66 -6.92 -5.72
N ARG A 47 15.11 -6.88 -6.99
CA ARG A 47 15.96 -5.79 -7.49
C ARG A 47 15.19 -4.48 -7.51
N LEU A 48 13.94 -4.52 -7.95
CA LEU A 48 13.07 -3.35 -7.98
C LEU A 48 12.80 -2.81 -6.57
N GLU A 49 12.49 -3.68 -5.62
CA GLU A 49 12.32 -3.35 -4.21
C GLU A 49 13.58 -2.69 -3.63
N ALA A 50 14.76 -3.28 -3.87
CA ALA A 50 16.04 -2.74 -3.38
C ALA A 50 16.39 -1.36 -3.97
N ILE A 51 15.92 -1.06 -5.18
CA ILE A 51 16.08 0.26 -5.80
C ILE A 51 15.05 1.24 -5.24
N ALA A 52 13.79 0.83 -5.11
CA ALA A 52 12.72 1.64 -4.55
C ALA A 52 13.09 2.13 -3.14
N ASN A 53 13.60 1.24 -2.27
CA ASN A 53 14.03 1.57 -0.91
C ASN A 53 15.16 2.61 -0.82
N LYS A 54 15.86 2.92 -1.93
CA LYS A 54 16.98 3.88 -1.96
C LYS A 54 16.60 5.21 -2.58
N LEU A 55 15.38 5.35 -3.09
CA LEU A 55 14.94 6.53 -3.82
C LEU A 55 13.82 7.21 -3.04
N PRO A 56 13.83 8.55 -2.91
CA PRO A 56 12.63 9.28 -2.51
C PRO A 56 11.47 8.94 -3.45
N LEU A 57 10.31 8.58 -2.90
CA LEU A 57 9.14 8.11 -3.68
C LEU A 57 9.48 6.93 -4.61
N GLY A 58 10.40 6.07 -4.18
CA GLY A 58 10.94 4.99 -5.01
C GLY A 58 9.89 3.96 -5.42
N GLU A 59 8.89 3.74 -4.58
CA GLU A 59 7.71 2.92 -4.83
C GLU A 59 6.90 3.43 -6.04
N LEU A 60 6.73 4.74 -6.15
CA LEU A 60 6.03 5.37 -7.28
C LEU A 60 6.86 5.28 -8.57
N VAL A 61 8.18 5.50 -8.46
CA VAL A 61 9.13 5.36 -9.57
C VAL A 61 9.12 3.92 -10.10
N ALA A 62 9.16 2.94 -9.21
CA ALA A 62 9.10 1.52 -9.53
C ALA A 62 7.76 1.13 -10.18
N ALA A 63 6.63 1.57 -9.60
CA ALA A 63 5.31 1.34 -10.19
C ALA A 63 5.21 1.91 -11.61
N LYS A 64 5.74 3.12 -11.84
CA LYS A 64 5.74 3.73 -13.18
C LYS A 64 6.66 3.00 -14.14
N ALA A 65 7.79 2.45 -13.68
CA ALA A 65 8.68 1.65 -14.51
C ALA A 65 8.01 0.33 -14.94
N ILE A 66 7.30 -0.36 -14.04
CA ILE A 66 6.46 -1.52 -14.38
C ILE A 66 5.39 -1.14 -15.41
N PHE A 67 4.68 -0.04 -15.19
CA PHE A 67 3.67 0.44 -16.13
C PHE A 67 4.24 0.66 -17.54
N LEU A 68 5.40 1.32 -17.67
CA LEU A 68 6.04 1.51 -18.97
C LEU A 68 6.45 0.19 -19.63
N LYS A 69 6.87 -0.78 -18.82
CA LYS A 69 7.19 -2.13 -19.30
C LYS A 69 5.96 -2.83 -19.87
N ILE A 70 4.82 -2.73 -19.18
CA ILE A 70 3.51 -3.22 -19.65
C ILE A 70 3.12 -2.56 -20.97
N MET A 71 3.19 -1.23 -21.05
CA MET A 71 2.82 -0.48 -22.25
C MET A 71 3.68 -0.82 -23.47
N ARG A 72 4.90 -1.28 -23.27
CA ARG A 72 5.81 -1.74 -24.35
C ARG A 72 5.62 -3.22 -24.72
N GLY A 73 4.74 -3.95 -24.04
CA GLY A 73 4.55 -5.39 -24.25
C GLY A 73 5.80 -6.21 -23.94
N GLU A 74 6.66 -5.73 -23.04
CA GLU A 74 7.88 -6.45 -22.70
C GLU A 74 7.59 -7.65 -21.79
N LYS A 75 8.32 -8.76 -22.02
CA LYS A 75 8.20 -9.98 -21.22
C LYS A 75 8.68 -9.79 -19.78
N GLY A 76 8.28 -10.70 -18.89
CA GLY A 76 8.72 -10.76 -17.50
C GLY A 76 7.96 -9.85 -16.53
N VAL A 77 6.88 -9.20 -16.97
CA VAL A 77 6.00 -8.42 -16.07
C VAL A 77 5.28 -9.32 -15.09
N VAL A 78 4.65 -10.39 -15.56
CA VAL A 78 3.81 -11.26 -14.72
C VAL A 78 4.60 -11.88 -13.56
N PRO A 79 5.77 -12.54 -13.79
CA PRO A 79 6.59 -13.04 -12.67
C PRO A 79 7.03 -11.93 -11.71
N CYS A 80 7.24 -10.70 -12.21
CA CYS A 80 7.56 -9.57 -11.35
C CYS A 80 6.37 -9.17 -10.47
N LEU A 81 5.14 -9.14 -11.00
CA LEU A 81 3.94 -8.84 -10.22
C LEU A 81 3.66 -9.93 -9.18
N GLU A 82 3.78 -11.19 -9.57
CA GLU A 82 3.64 -12.34 -8.66
C GLU A 82 4.67 -12.29 -7.52
N GLY A 83 5.93 -11.98 -7.84
CA GLY A 83 6.98 -11.83 -6.84
C GLY A 83 6.75 -10.65 -5.88
N LEU A 84 6.23 -9.52 -6.37
CA LEU A 84 5.84 -8.40 -5.50
C LEU A 84 4.64 -8.74 -4.61
N LEU A 85 3.67 -9.50 -5.13
CA LEU A 85 2.48 -9.87 -4.38
C LEU A 85 2.81 -10.88 -3.28
N ALA A 86 3.72 -11.83 -3.58
CA ALA A 86 4.18 -12.85 -2.64
C ALA A 86 5.02 -12.29 -1.47
N ASP A 87 5.68 -11.13 -1.63
CA ASP A 87 6.41 -10.46 -0.54
C ASP A 87 5.44 -9.65 0.35
N THR A 88 4.67 -10.38 1.15
CA THR A 88 3.66 -9.80 2.03
C THR A 88 4.27 -8.88 3.10
N PRO A 89 3.55 -7.82 3.50
CA PRO A 89 3.98 -6.90 4.54
C PRO A 89 4.21 -7.61 5.87
N ARG A 90 5.30 -7.26 6.55
CA ARG A 90 5.66 -7.82 7.85
C ARG A 90 6.36 -6.80 8.73
N GLN A 91 6.21 -6.94 10.03
CA GLN A 91 6.98 -6.18 11.00
C GLN A 91 8.39 -6.74 11.08
N GLU A 92 9.40 -5.89 10.90
CA GLU A 92 10.80 -6.24 11.06
C GLU A 92 11.40 -5.33 12.16
N PRO A 93 12.35 -5.83 12.98
CA PRO A 93 13.07 -4.98 13.91
C PRO A 93 13.71 -3.79 13.21
N MET A 94 13.71 -2.63 13.84
CA MET A 94 14.37 -1.45 13.28
C MET A 94 15.86 -1.71 13.03
N ALA A 95 16.32 -1.43 11.81
CA ALA A 95 17.71 -1.63 11.44
C ALA A 95 18.64 -0.66 12.19
N ALA A 96 19.81 -1.15 12.61
CA ALA A 96 20.88 -0.33 13.14
C ALA A 96 21.24 0.81 12.17
N GLY A 97 21.42 2.02 12.69
CA GLY A 97 21.70 3.23 11.92
C GLY A 97 20.46 3.99 11.42
N THR A 98 19.25 3.44 11.61
CA THR A 98 18.01 4.12 11.22
C THR A 98 17.89 5.47 11.92
N SER A 99 17.81 6.55 11.15
CA SER A 99 17.63 7.90 11.71
C SER A 99 16.14 8.22 11.82
N PHE A 100 15.76 8.93 12.86
CA PHE A 100 14.38 9.32 13.11
C PHE A 100 14.31 10.70 13.76
N ILE A 101 13.14 11.30 13.74
CA ILE A 101 12.81 12.49 14.53
C ILE A 101 11.80 12.04 15.58
N THR A 102 11.90 12.58 16.78
CA THR A 102 10.91 12.38 17.83
C THR A 102 10.76 13.65 18.66
N GLU A 103 9.64 13.81 19.36
CA GLU A 103 9.44 14.90 20.30
C GLU A 103 9.75 14.44 21.73
N ILE A 104 10.61 15.19 22.42
CA ILE A 104 10.87 15.02 23.86
C ILE A 104 10.54 16.34 24.56
N ASN A 105 9.54 16.34 25.44
CA ASN A 105 9.09 17.52 26.19
C ASN A 105 8.79 18.75 25.29
N GLY A 106 8.11 18.56 24.17
CA GLY A 106 7.79 19.67 23.24
C GLY A 106 8.93 20.09 22.31
N VAL A 107 10.08 19.41 22.35
CA VAL A 107 11.24 19.71 21.49
C VAL A 107 11.46 18.56 20.53
N GLN A 108 11.47 18.85 19.22
CA GLN A 108 11.87 17.88 18.22
C GLN A 108 13.37 17.63 18.30
N VAL A 109 13.73 16.36 18.42
CA VAL A 109 15.11 15.89 18.49
C VAL A 109 15.35 14.85 17.40
N GLN A 110 16.53 14.92 16.80
CA GLN A 110 16.97 13.89 15.86
C GLN A 110 17.61 12.74 16.63
N GLY A 111 17.12 11.54 16.36
CA GLY A 111 17.63 10.30 16.91
C GLY A 111 18.23 9.38 15.85
N ARG A 112 19.05 8.43 16.30
CA ARG A 112 19.51 7.30 15.51
C ARG A 112 19.40 6.02 16.32
N TRP A 113 18.84 5.00 15.70
CA TRP A 113 18.76 3.65 16.23
C TRP A 113 20.14 3.01 16.21
N LEU A 114 20.62 2.47 17.33
CA LEU A 114 21.94 1.84 17.40
C LEU A 114 21.82 0.34 17.17
N SER A 115 21.10 -0.38 18.04
CA SER A 115 20.83 -1.82 17.95
C SER A 115 20.01 -2.29 19.15
N GLY A 116 19.20 -3.34 18.98
CA GLY A 116 18.36 -3.84 20.07
C GLY A 116 17.50 -2.70 20.60
N ARG A 117 17.48 -2.46 21.90
CA ARG A 117 16.72 -1.38 22.55
C ARG A 117 17.46 -0.04 22.68
N ARG A 118 18.58 0.17 21.99
CA ARG A 118 19.42 1.38 22.14
C ARG A 118 19.22 2.41 21.05
N PHE A 119 19.14 3.67 21.45
CA PHE A 119 19.08 4.83 20.57
C PHE A 119 19.90 6.00 21.08
N GLU A 120 20.43 6.79 20.15
CA GLU A 120 21.14 8.04 20.44
C GLU A 120 20.31 9.24 19.98
N PHE A 121 20.29 10.33 20.75
CA PHE A 121 19.76 11.63 20.33
C PHE A 121 20.85 12.70 20.36
N SER A 122 20.71 13.69 19.48
CA SER A 122 21.49 14.93 19.55
C SER A 122 20.62 16.07 20.06
N VAL A 123 20.90 16.56 21.27
CA VAL A 123 20.17 17.68 21.90
C VAL A 123 21.17 18.75 22.33
N GLY A 124 21.05 19.96 21.79
CA GLY A 124 21.90 21.09 22.16
C GLY A 124 23.41 20.83 21.96
N GLY A 125 23.79 20.03 20.95
CA GLY A 125 25.18 19.66 20.67
C GLY A 125 25.74 18.55 21.57
N ARG A 126 24.90 17.92 22.41
CA ARG A 126 25.26 16.75 23.21
C ARG A 126 24.60 15.50 22.64
N THR A 127 25.36 14.41 22.58
CA THR A 127 24.82 13.08 22.27
C THR A 127 24.40 12.41 23.58
N ILE A 128 23.15 11.96 23.63
CA ILE A 128 22.59 11.18 24.74
C ILE A 128 22.27 9.81 24.18
N VAL A 129 22.65 8.75 24.89
CA VAL A 129 22.31 7.36 24.55
C VAL A 129 21.38 6.85 25.63
N GLU A 130 20.22 6.35 25.24
CA GLU A 130 19.20 5.79 26.13
C GLU A 130 18.84 4.37 25.67
N ASP A 131 18.37 3.59 26.65
CA ASP A 131 17.76 2.29 26.44
C ASP A 131 16.22 2.44 26.48
N ILE A 132 15.51 1.71 25.63
CA ILE A 132 14.05 1.57 25.76
C ILE A 132 13.77 0.80 27.03
N ASP A 133 12.72 1.21 27.75
CA ASP A 133 12.24 0.54 28.95
C ASP A 133 12.17 -0.98 28.70
N PRO A 134 12.74 -1.82 29.58
CA PRO A 134 12.68 -3.26 29.40
C PRO A 134 11.26 -3.83 29.26
N ASP A 135 10.25 -3.13 29.79
CA ASP A 135 8.84 -3.51 29.71
C ASP A 135 8.17 -3.08 28.38
N GLU A 136 8.83 -2.29 27.54
CA GLU A 136 8.34 -1.90 26.20
C GLU A 136 8.86 -2.85 25.10
N ASP A 137 8.03 -3.09 24.07
CA ASP A 137 8.41 -3.88 22.91
C ASP A 137 9.55 -3.22 22.13
N GLU A 138 10.41 -4.05 21.52
CA GLU A 138 11.42 -3.54 20.60
C GLU A 138 10.72 -2.89 19.39
N PRO A 139 11.10 -1.67 18.99
CA PRO A 139 10.42 -0.98 17.91
C PRO A 139 10.67 -1.70 16.60
N THR A 140 9.55 -1.91 15.90
CA THR A 140 9.52 -2.53 14.59
C THR A 140 9.15 -1.50 13.54
N MET A 141 9.53 -1.79 12.30
CA MET A 141 9.10 -1.07 11.12
C MET A 141 8.44 -2.05 10.17
N THR A 142 7.36 -1.60 9.54
CA THR A 142 6.67 -2.42 8.55
C THR A 142 7.44 -2.41 7.25
N LYS A 143 8.02 -3.56 6.89
CA LYS A 143 8.53 -3.79 5.56
C LYS A 143 7.34 -4.02 4.63
N CYS A 144 7.04 -3.06 3.75
CA CYS A 144 5.89 -3.15 2.83
C CYS A 144 6.14 -2.59 1.42
N THR A 145 7.40 -2.34 1.04
CA THR A 145 7.77 -1.71 -0.24
C THR A 145 7.15 -2.37 -1.47
N SER A 146 7.15 -3.70 -1.52
CA SER A 146 6.55 -4.47 -2.62
C SER A 146 5.06 -4.16 -2.78
N TRP A 147 4.33 -4.11 -1.68
CA TRP A 147 2.89 -3.79 -1.67
C TRP A 147 2.61 -2.30 -1.89
N LEU A 148 3.52 -1.40 -1.50
CA LEU A 148 3.43 0.03 -1.85
C LEU A 148 3.58 0.24 -3.37
N ILE A 149 4.52 -0.45 -4.02
CA ILE A 149 4.67 -0.44 -5.48
C ILE A 149 3.36 -0.89 -6.14
N LEU A 150 2.80 -2.01 -5.70
CA LEU A 150 1.54 -2.54 -6.23
C LEU A 150 0.36 -1.61 -5.96
N SER A 151 0.31 -0.96 -4.79
CA SER A 151 -0.70 0.04 -4.46
C SER A 151 -0.69 1.17 -5.48
N HIS A 152 0.48 1.74 -5.80
CA HIS A 152 0.61 2.76 -6.83
C HIS A 152 0.27 2.24 -8.23
N LEU A 153 0.67 1.02 -8.57
CA LEU A 153 0.36 0.41 -9.86
C LEU A 153 -1.14 0.23 -10.07
N SER A 154 -1.87 -0.16 -9.01
CA SER A 154 -3.31 -0.39 -9.05
C SER A 154 -4.16 0.85 -9.31
N THR A 155 -3.57 2.05 -9.15
CA THR A 155 -4.22 3.32 -9.54
C THR A 155 -4.32 3.50 -11.06
N LEU A 156 -3.55 2.73 -11.84
CA LEU A 156 -3.47 2.87 -13.28
C LEU A 156 -4.55 2.03 -13.96
N PRO A 157 -5.15 2.51 -15.07
CA PRO A 157 -6.20 1.80 -15.80
C PRO A 157 -5.58 0.65 -16.63
N LEU A 158 -5.20 -0.43 -15.96
CA LEU A 158 -4.63 -1.63 -16.56
C LEU A 158 -5.70 -2.72 -16.63
N GLY A 159 -5.78 -3.40 -17.78
CA GLY A 159 -6.60 -4.60 -17.99
C GLY A 159 -5.71 -5.81 -18.26
N LEU A 160 -6.13 -6.98 -17.78
CA LEU A 160 -5.60 -8.28 -18.18
C LEU A 160 -6.54 -8.89 -19.21
N GLU A 161 -6.00 -9.30 -20.36
CA GLU A 161 -6.71 -10.20 -21.26
C GLU A 161 -6.70 -11.60 -20.64
N VAL A 162 -7.88 -12.16 -20.41
CA VAL A 162 -8.08 -13.50 -19.87
C VAL A 162 -8.90 -14.29 -20.87
N GLU A 163 -8.40 -15.44 -21.29
CA GLU A 163 -9.17 -16.35 -22.14
C GLU A 163 -10.01 -17.29 -21.27
N VAL A 164 -11.33 -17.21 -21.39
CA VAL A 164 -12.28 -18.08 -20.69
C VAL A 164 -13.14 -18.76 -21.75
N GLU A 165 -13.08 -20.09 -21.82
CA GLU A 165 -13.86 -20.90 -22.76
C GLU A 165 -13.69 -20.49 -24.25
N GLY A 166 -12.53 -19.94 -24.63
CA GLY A 166 -12.23 -19.50 -26.00
C GLY A 166 -12.69 -18.07 -26.32
N GLU A 167 -13.26 -17.36 -25.35
CA GLU A 167 -13.55 -15.92 -25.43
C GLU A 167 -12.49 -15.12 -24.65
N VAL A 168 -12.04 -14.00 -25.23
CA VAL A 168 -11.11 -13.08 -24.57
C VAL A 168 -11.92 -12.04 -23.81
N ASP A 169 -11.83 -12.09 -22.48
CA ASP A 169 -12.36 -11.07 -21.58
C ASP A 169 -11.23 -10.15 -21.10
N VAL A 170 -11.58 -8.93 -20.68
CA VAL A 170 -10.61 -7.96 -20.13
C VAL A 170 -10.97 -7.66 -18.69
N VAL A 171 -10.20 -8.21 -17.76
CA VAL A 171 -10.37 -8.00 -16.32
C VAL A 171 -9.54 -6.80 -15.87
N PRO A 172 -10.11 -5.76 -15.24
CA PRO A 172 -9.33 -4.68 -14.67
C PRO A 172 -8.33 -5.21 -13.63
N LEU A 173 -7.03 -5.15 -13.93
CA LEU A 173 -5.97 -5.61 -13.02
C LEU A 173 -6.01 -4.86 -11.67
N GLY A 174 -6.38 -3.58 -11.74
CA GLY A 174 -6.46 -2.71 -10.56
C GLY A 174 -7.44 -3.22 -9.50
N SER A 175 -8.62 -3.75 -9.86
CA SER A 175 -9.61 -4.19 -8.87
C SER A 175 -9.16 -5.45 -8.13
N ALA A 176 -8.61 -6.43 -8.84
CA ALA A 176 -8.07 -7.66 -8.23
C ALA A 176 -6.91 -7.35 -7.28
N LEU A 177 -5.97 -6.50 -7.70
CA LEU A 177 -4.87 -6.06 -6.83
C LEU A 177 -5.37 -5.27 -5.61
N ILE A 178 -6.33 -4.34 -5.81
CA ILE A 178 -6.86 -3.53 -4.71
C ILE A 178 -7.47 -4.42 -3.63
N GLN A 179 -8.27 -5.42 -3.99
CA GLN A 179 -8.93 -6.29 -3.01
C GLN A 179 -7.92 -7.06 -2.14
N GLU A 180 -6.89 -7.63 -2.76
CA GLU A 180 -5.84 -8.36 -2.06
C GLU A 180 -5.02 -7.42 -1.15
N ILE A 181 -4.53 -6.32 -1.72
CA ILE A 181 -3.61 -5.40 -1.02
C ILE A 181 -4.34 -4.64 0.10
N ALA A 182 -5.58 -4.19 -0.15
CA ALA A 182 -6.38 -3.47 0.84
C ALA A 182 -6.85 -4.38 1.99
N SER A 183 -6.73 -5.71 1.84
CA SER A 183 -6.96 -6.66 2.94
C SER A 183 -5.76 -6.81 3.88
N SER A 184 -4.62 -6.13 3.61
CA SER A 184 -3.45 -6.21 4.48
C SER A 184 -3.77 -5.86 5.93
N THR A 185 -3.34 -6.71 6.86
CA THR A 185 -3.41 -6.46 8.31
C THR A 185 -2.34 -5.49 8.80
N SER A 186 -1.39 -5.12 7.93
CA SER A 186 -0.39 -4.10 8.19
C SER A 186 -0.82 -2.75 7.61
N LEU A 187 -0.36 -1.67 8.22
CA LEU A 187 -0.49 -0.33 7.64
C LEU A 187 0.47 -0.21 6.45
N LEU A 188 -0.05 0.20 5.29
CA LEU A 188 0.72 0.32 4.06
C LEU A 188 1.05 1.77 3.83
N MET A 189 2.14 2.22 4.44
CA MET A 189 2.61 3.60 4.34
C MET A 189 4.10 3.63 4.07
N SER A 190 4.52 4.56 3.21
CA SER A 190 5.93 4.84 3.03
C SER A 190 6.46 5.46 4.32
N VAL A 191 7.37 4.77 4.98
CA VAL A 191 7.90 5.20 6.28
C VAL A 191 9.04 6.17 6.02
N ASP A 192 8.74 7.48 5.97
CA ASP A 192 9.78 8.54 6.07
C ASP A 192 10.35 8.65 7.51
N GLY A 193 10.01 7.71 8.38
CA GLY A 193 10.52 7.55 9.74
C GLY A 193 9.43 7.06 10.70
N PRO A 194 9.79 6.50 11.87
CA PRO A 194 8.82 6.02 12.87
C PRO A 194 7.86 7.11 13.40
N GLU A 195 8.12 8.38 13.11
CA GLU A 195 7.28 9.51 13.50
C GLU A 195 6.03 9.69 12.63
N SER A 196 6.07 9.31 11.34
CA SER A 196 4.91 9.48 10.45
C SER A 196 3.73 8.62 10.90
N ALA A 197 4.01 7.47 11.54
CA ALA A 197 3.02 6.60 12.16
C ALA A 197 2.53 7.08 13.54
N LYS A 198 3.40 7.68 14.37
CA LYS A 198 3.10 8.04 15.78
C LYS A 198 2.04 9.14 15.93
N GLY A 199 1.81 9.96 14.91
CA GLY A 199 0.77 10.99 14.93
C GLY A 199 -0.61 10.53 14.46
N MET A 200 -0.71 9.36 13.81
CA MET A 200 -1.97 8.91 13.23
C MET A 200 -2.75 8.04 14.21
N ARG A 201 -4.05 8.31 14.31
CA ARG A 201 -4.95 7.42 15.06
C ARG A 201 -5.13 6.13 14.29
N THR A 202 -4.71 5.04 14.90
CA THR A 202 -4.90 3.68 14.39
C THR A 202 -5.76 2.88 15.38
N HIS A 203 -6.36 1.82 14.88
CA HIS A 203 -7.03 0.81 15.69
C HIS A 203 -6.28 -0.51 15.47
N SER A 204 -5.92 -1.17 16.57
CA SER A 204 -5.28 -2.48 16.53
C SER A 204 -6.22 -3.51 17.16
N LEU A 205 -6.42 -4.61 16.46
CA LEU A 205 -7.21 -5.76 16.89
C LEU A 205 -6.31 -6.99 16.81
N ALA A 206 -6.16 -7.71 17.92
CA ALA A 206 -5.15 -8.76 18.07
C ALA A 206 -5.00 -9.69 16.84
N GLU A 207 -6.08 -10.40 16.47
CA GLU A 207 -6.05 -11.37 15.35
C GLU A 207 -6.34 -10.75 13.98
N HIS A 208 -6.69 -9.46 13.92
CA HIS A 208 -7.19 -8.82 12.70
C HIS A 208 -6.31 -7.69 12.17
N GLY A 209 -5.19 -7.43 12.86
CA GLY A 209 -4.19 -6.44 12.45
C GLY A 209 -4.50 -5.03 12.90
N SER A 210 -3.79 -4.09 12.28
CA SER A 210 -3.94 -2.66 12.53
C SER A 210 -4.48 -1.95 11.30
N TYR A 211 -5.36 -0.98 11.52
CA TYR A 211 -5.93 -0.17 10.45
C TYR A 211 -6.05 1.29 10.88
N VAL A 212 -6.08 2.18 9.89
CA VAL A 212 -6.19 3.63 10.11
C VAL A 212 -7.60 3.98 10.60
N CYS A 213 -7.71 4.89 11.57
CA CYS A 213 -8.99 5.45 11.97
C CYS A 213 -9.61 6.27 10.84
N HIS A 214 -10.91 6.11 10.59
CA HIS A 214 -11.60 6.83 9.51
C HIS A 214 -11.46 8.36 9.58
N LYS A 215 -11.15 8.91 10.77
CA LYS A 215 -10.95 10.34 11.01
C LYS A 215 -9.63 10.90 10.46
N GLU A 216 -8.68 10.06 10.08
CA GLU A 216 -7.41 10.48 9.46
C GLU A 216 -7.56 10.79 7.97
N GLY A 217 -8.64 10.32 7.33
CA GLY A 217 -8.78 10.40 5.88
C GLY A 217 -7.83 9.45 5.15
N ILE A 218 -7.45 9.80 3.92
CA ILE A 218 -6.61 8.94 3.07
C ILE A 218 -5.14 9.20 3.36
N VAL A 219 -4.49 8.27 4.08
CA VAL A 219 -3.05 8.31 4.40
C VAL A 219 -2.26 7.19 3.74
N GLU A 220 -2.93 6.11 3.33
CA GLU A 220 -2.29 4.96 2.67
C GLU A 220 -2.45 5.04 1.14
N PRO A 221 -1.40 4.74 0.36
CA PRO A 221 -1.51 4.69 -1.11
C PRO A 221 -2.55 3.68 -1.61
N ILE A 222 -2.76 2.57 -0.90
CA ILE A 222 -3.79 1.59 -1.27
C ILE A 222 -5.20 2.17 -1.10
N THR A 223 -5.43 2.96 -0.05
CA THR A 223 -6.72 3.60 0.21
C THR A 223 -6.98 4.69 -0.84
N TRP A 224 -5.94 5.38 -1.30
CA TRP A 224 -6.03 6.28 -2.45
C TRP A 224 -6.37 5.54 -3.75
N ALA A 225 -5.78 4.37 -3.98
CA ALA A 225 -6.10 3.54 -5.14
C ALA A 225 -7.56 3.08 -5.14
N LEU A 226 -8.04 2.63 -3.99
CA LEU A 226 -9.44 2.27 -3.79
C LEU A 226 -10.38 3.47 -4.01
N HIS A 227 -10.05 4.64 -3.47
CA HIS A 227 -10.79 5.87 -3.74
C HIS A 227 -10.88 6.18 -5.24
N ASN A 228 -9.78 6.06 -5.99
CA ASN A 228 -9.79 6.31 -7.43
C ASN A 228 -10.64 5.29 -8.19
N LEU A 229 -10.58 4.02 -7.81
CA LEU A 229 -11.43 2.97 -8.36
C LEU A 229 -12.91 3.29 -8.15
N LEU A 230 -13.30 3.57 -6.90
CA LEU A 230 -14.68 3.91 -6.53
C LEU A 230 -15.15 5.22 -7.20
N CYS A 231 -14.26 6.19 -7.35
CA CYS A 231 -14.56 7.44 -8.05
C CYS A 231 -14.82 7.20 -9.54
N ARG A 232 -14.01 6.35 -10.19
CA ARG A 232 -14.13 6.07 -11.63
C ARG A 232 -15.36 5.25 -11.96
N GLU A 233 -15.54 4.14 -11.25
CA GLU A 233 -16.55 3.13 -11.56
C GLU A 233 -17.90 3.43 -10.89
N GLY A 234 -17.88 3.99 -9.67
CA GLY A 234 -19.09 4.37 -8.94
C GLY A 234 -20.08 3.22 -8.81
N ALA A 235 -21.32 3.45 -9.24
CA ALA A 235 -22.44 2.54 -9.04
C ALA A 235 -22.24 1.13 -9.63
N SER A 236 -21.37 0.94 -10.63
CA SER A 236 -21.05 -0.39 -11.15
C SER A 236 -20.36 -1.30 -10.13
N LEU A 237 -19.76 -0.74 -9.08
CA LEU A 237 -19.12 -1.51 -7.99
C LEU A 237 -20.05 -1.80 -6.81
N THR A 238 -21.36 -1.59 -6.96
CA THR A 238 -22.33 -1.82 -5.86
C THR A 238 -22.28 -3.28 -5.37
N ASP A 239 -22.22 -4.25 -6.28
CA ASP A 239 -22.17 -5.66 -5.88
C ASP A 239 -20.83 -6.03 -5.25
N TRP A 240 -19.72 -5.50 -5.77
CA TRP A 240 -18.40 -5.63 -5.14
C TRP A 240 -18.38 -5.06 -3.72
N ILE A 241 -18.99 -3.90 -3.46
CA ILE A 241 -19.11 -3.33 -2.11
C ILE A 241 -19.91 -4.25 -1.18
N ARG A 242 -20.97 -4.88 -1.69
CA ARG A 242 -21.76 -5.85 -0.89
C ARG A 242 -20.95 -7.09 -0.56
N GLU A 243 -20.13 -7.57 -1.48
CA GLU A 243 -19.20 -8.67 -1.24
C GLU A 243 -18.16 -8.29 -0.19
N VAL A 244 -17.57 -7.09 -0.28
CA VAL A 244 -16.66 -6.55 0.73
C VAL A 244 -17.34 -6.46 2.10
N ALA A 245 -18.56 -5.94 2.16
CA ALA A 245 -19.36 -5.85 3.38
C ALA A 245 -19.74 -7.22 3.97
N GLY A 246 -19.91 -8.24 3.12
CA GLY A 246 -20.15 -9.62 3.55
C GLY A 246 -18.88 -10.38 3.97
N GLY A 247 -17.70 -9.84 3.66
CA GLY A 247 -16.41 -10.41 4.05
C GLY A 247 -16.03 -10.09 5.50
N ALA A 248 -14.97 -10.74 5.99
CA ALA A 248 -14.46 -10.57 7.36
C ALA A 248 -13.19 -9.70 7.48
N SER A 249 -12.76 -9.07 6.38
CA SER A 249 -11.52 -8.27 6.35
C SER A 249 -11.76 -6.86 6.89
N ILE A 250 -11.54 -6.66 8.20
CA ILE A 250 -11.61 -5.35 8.84
C ILE A 250 -10.72 -4.30 8.15
N PRO A 251 -9.46 -4.58 7.77
CA PRO A 251 -8.65 -3.59 7.09
C PRO A 251 -9.26 -3.15 5.75
N LEU A 252 -9.81 -4.09 4.97
CA LEU A 252 -10.49 -3.79 3.71
C LEU A 252 -11.74 -2.94 3.95
N LEU A 253 -12.57 -3.30 4.94
CA LEU A 253 -13.76 -2.54 5.33
C LEU A 253 -13.40 -1.11 5.74
N SER A 254 -12.37 -0.95 6.59
CA SER A 254 -11.93 0.37 7.05
C SER A 254 -11.42 1.24 5.90
N ARG A 255 -10.55 0.70 5.03
CA ARG A 255 -10.04 1.42 3.86
C ARG A 255 -11.16 1.79 2.89
N THR A 256 -12.15 0.91 2.73
CA THR A 256 -13.36 1.18 1.93
C THR A 256 -14.21 2.29 2.55
N SER A 257 -14.41 2.25 3.87
CA SER A 257 -15.11 3.30 4.62
C SER A 257 -14.43 4.66 4.44
N ILE A 258 -13.11 4.73 4.63
CA ILE A 258 -12.33 5.97 4.41
C ILE A 258 -12.54 6.51 2.99
N ALA A 259 -12.39 5.65 1.98
CA ALA A 259 -12.53 6.05 0.59
C ALA A 259 -13.94 6.59 0.27
N LEU A 260 -14.99 5.89 0.73
CA LEU A 260 -16.37 6.34 0.54
C LEU A 260 -16.69 7.62 1.34
N HIS A 261 -16.12 7.80 2.53
CA HIS A 261 -16.29 9.05 3.30
C HIS A 261 -15.75 10.27 2.56
N GLN A 262 -14.68 10.12 1.78
CA GLN A 262 -14.21 11.18 0.90
C GLN A 262 -15.18 11.41 -0.28
N LEU A 263 -15.71 10.34 -0.87
CA LEU A 263 -16.61 10.42 -2.03
C LEU A 263 -18.00 10.99 -1.69
N GLN A 264 -18.55 10.75 -0.51
CA GLN A 264 -19.87 11.28 -0.13
C GLN A 264 -19.90 12.81 -0.05
N GLY A 265 -18.74 13.47 0.05
CA GLY A 265 -18.61 14.92 0.00
C GLY A 265 -18.79 15.51 -1.41
N LEU A 266 -18.78 14.66 -2.45
CA LEU A 266 -19.00 15.09 -3.82
C LEU A 266 -20.47 15.42 -4.09
N VAL A 267 -20.72 16.37 -4.99
CA VAL A 267 -22.07 16.73 -5.42
C VAL A 267 -22.56 15.74 -6.50
N GLY A 268 -23.86 15.43 -6.47
CA GLY A 268 -24.54 14.62 -7.49
C GLY A 268 -24.64 13.13 -7.14
N ASP A 269 -24.93 12.31 -8.15
CA ASP A 269 -25.26 10.90 -7.98
C ASP A 269 -24.14 10.10 -7.32
N ARG A 270 -22.89 10.47 -7.57
CA ARG A 270 -21.72 9.79 -6.99
C ARG A 270 -21.64 9.96 -5.48
N GLY A 271 -21.84 11.18 -4.97
CA GLY A 271 -21.85 11.43 -3.53
C GLY A 271 -23.04 10.77 -2.84
N LYS A 272 -24.22 10.78 -3.50
CA LYS A 272 -25.40 10.06 -3.02
C LYS A 272 -25.17 8.55 -2.94
N TRP A 273 -24.64 7.95 -4.00
CA TRP A 273 -24.29 6.53 -4.04
C TRP A 273 -23.28 6.17 -2.95
N ALA A 274 -22.21 6.96 -2.79
CA ALA A 274 -21.19 6.70 -1.76
C ALA A 274 -21.79 6.72 -0.34
N ARG A 275 -22.67 7.68 -0.06
CA ARG A 275 -23.41 7.74 1.21
C ARG A 275 -24.29 6.52 1.43
N GLU A 276 -25.05 6.12 0.41
CA GLU A 276 -25.90 4.93 0.50
C GLU A 276 -25.08 3.65 0.76
N MET A 277 -23.90 3.51 0.14
CA MET A 277 -23.02 2.36 0.35
C MET A 277 -22.41 2.34 1.76
N LEU A 278 -22.03 3.51 2.29
CA LEU A 278 -21.58 3.64 3.69
C LEU A 278 -22.67 3.19 4.66
N GLU A 279 -23.83 3.85 4.62
CA GLU A 279 -24.89 3.69 5.60
C GLU A 279 -25.54 2.29 5.57
N LYS A 280 -25.68 1.70 4.38
CA LYS A 280 -26.41 0.42 4.21
C LYS A 280 -25.53 -0.82 4.28
N HIS A 281 -24.24 -0.70 3.97
CA HIS A 281 -23.37 -1.87 3.79
C HIS A 281 -22.11 -1.80 4.65
N ILE A 282 -21.31 -0.74 4.51
CA ILE A 282 -19.97 -0.71 5.11
C ILE A 282 -19.99 -0.43 6.62
N GLU A 283 -20.70 0.61 7.08
CA GLU A 283 -20.76 0.95 8.51
C GLU A 283 -21.40 -0.18 9.34
N PRO A 284 -22.54 -0.78 8.92
CA PRO A 284 -23.10 -1.93 9.62
C PRO A 284 -22.16 -3.14 9.66
N ALA A 285 -21.39 -3.38 8.59
CA ALA A 285 -20.42 -4.47 8.56
C ALA A 285 -19.29 -4.24 9.56
N ILE A 286 -18.72 -3.03 9.62
CA ILE A 286 -17.70 -2.68 10.62
C ILE A 286 -18.22 -2.87 12.04
N GLU A 287 -19.42 -2.37 12.35
CA GLU A 287 -20.04 -2.55 13.66
C GLU A 287 -20.28 -4.02 14.02
N ALA A 288 -20.78 -4.81 13.07
CA ALA A 288 -21.04 -6.22 13.29
C ALA A 288 -19.73 -6.97 13.57
N THR A 289 -18.68 -6.69 12.82
CA THR A 289 -17.37 -7.31 13.05
C THR A 289 -16.77 -6.88 14.39
N HIS A 290 -16.91 -5.61 14.79
CA HIS A 290 -16.50 -5.16 16.13
C HIS A 290 -17.27 -5.87 17.25
N LYS A 291 -18.58 -6.06 17.11
CA LYS A 291 -19.40 -6.77 18.12
C LYS A 291 -19.01 -8.24 18.25
N ILE A 292 -18.83 -8.93 17.13
CA ILE A 292 -18.36 -10.33 17.11
C ILE A 292 -17.00 -10.46 17.81
N GLN A 293 -16.16 -9.43 17.74
CA GLN A 293 -14.82 -9.43 18.32
C GLN A 293 -14.76 -9.03 19.80
N LEU A 294 -15.76 -8.29 20.31
CA LEU A 294 -15.90 -8.00 21.75
C LEU A 294 -16.52 -9.19 22.52
N ASP A 295 -17.25 -10.07 21.85
CA ASP A 295 -17.88 -11.27 22.42
C ASP A 295 -17.03 -12.57 22.26
N GLY A 296 -15.83 -12.47 21.66
CA GLY A 296 -14.83 -13.55 21.62
C GLY A 296 -14.17 -13.77 22.98
N PRO A 297 -13.47 -14.91 23.22
CA PRO A 297 -12.80 -15.13 24.50
C PRO A 297 -11.82 -13.98 24.76
N ILE A 298 -12.08 -13.23 25.84
CA ILE A 298 -11.20 -12.20 26.35
C ILE A 298 -9.88 -12.89 26.67
N VAL A 299 -8.91 -12.77 25.77
CA VAL A 299 -7.51 -12.96 26.16
C VAL A 299 -7.18 -11.70 26.94
N ASP A 300 -7.29 -11.81 28.26
CA ASP A 300 -6.82 -10.82 29.23
C ASP A 300 -5.34 -10.56 28.89
N GLN A 301 -5.07 -9.52 28.10
CA GLN A 301 -3.77 -8.89 28.19
C GLN A 301 -3.81 -8.10 29.50
N PRO A 302 -2.99 -8.47 30.50
CA PRO A 302 -3.02 -7.79 31.78
C PRO A 302 -2.72 -6.33 31.53
N ASN A 303 -3.61 -5.45 32.01
CA ASN A 303 -3.41 -4.01 32.12
C ASN A 303 -1.92 -3.64 32.22
N ARG A 304 -1.41 -2.93 31.21
CA ARG A 304 -0.28 -1.98 31.30
C ARG A 304 -0.18 -1.19 30.00
#